data_AF-A0AAE1H4E3-F1
#
_entry.id   AF-A0AAE1H4E3-F1
#
_cell.length_a   1.000
_cell.length_b   1.000
_cell.length_c   1.000
_cell.angle_alpha   90.00
_cell.angle_beta   90.00
_cell.angle_gamma   90.00
#
_symmetry.space_group_name_H-M   'P 1'
#
loop_
_entity.id
_entity.type
_entity.pdbx_description
1 polymer ?
#
loop_
_entity_poly.entity_id
_entity_poly.type
_entity_poly.pdbx_seq_one_letter_code
_entity_poly.pdbx_strand_id
1 'polypeptide(L)'
;MEGLYYCTIQQLQDFGLERRVISEDVTVTINIKVVYEEPRILSYFPTEKCVVKCGQCLTARVEVIPDPTITFSWRHNSKLLSQYTTNVLEIQNVKDENAGTYECLVSNEYGEVSRSFQFDIKKCPTAKRALIVTNSVYQNDKLNAPHNDAKTLFKCLTKYGFTCTLINNLTAEDMEREIKKFFQSIKEKGAFVLFYFGGHGCMVNNSLFMIGCDADLGEVKQNQGVYTTILEDVDTCEPLLFISMLDMCQVSNNSLKGKQSNKKWNCNVIQCCATSQNRVALEHVGSAKENSVYMKHFEKIINSKENMTFLDMIRAVNAGVDEETKGQQRPSVTSTGRSDFHLSDPIQPL
;
A
#
# COMPACT_ATOMS: atom_id res chain seq x y z
N MET A 1 -32.08 -41.66 14.73
CA MET A 1 -32.65 -42.58 15.72
C MET A 1 -31.50 -43.44 16.21
N GLU A 2 -31.22 -43.35 17.50
CA GLU A 2 -30.25 -44.22 18.16
C GLU A 2 -30.90 -45.59 18.39
N GLY A 3 -30.17 -46.68 18.21
CA GLY A 3 -30.77 -47.99 18.40
C GLY A 3 -30.02 -49.14 17.76
N LEU A 4 -30.49 -50.33 18.12
CA LEU A 4 -30.00 -51.60 17.58
C LEU A 4 -30.80 -51.93 16.32
N TYR A 5 -30.13 -51.98 15.17
CA TYR A 5 -30.75 -52.35 13.91
C TYR A 5 -30.34 -53.76 13.53
N TYR A 6 -31.32 -54.56 13.13
CA TYR A 6 -31.11 -55.92 12.68
C TYR A 6 -31.64 -56.08 11.25
N CYS A 7 -30.83 -56.71 10.40
CA CYS A 7 -31.28 -57.22 9.11
C CYS A 7 -31.29 -58.74 9.19
N THR A 8 -32.45 -59.33 8.92
CA THR A 8 -32.64 -60.78 8.94
C THR A 8 -32.95 -61.24 7.52
N ILE A 9 -32.09 -62.11 6.99
CA ILE A 9 -32.22 -62.66 5.64
C ILE A 9 -32.63 -64.11 5.77
N GLN A 10 -33.73 -64.47 5.10
CA GLN A 10 -34.27 -65.82 5.09
C GLN A 10 -34.39 -66.30 3.65
N GLN A 11 -33.81 -67.47 3.36
CA GLN A 11 -33.93 -68.08 2.05
C GLN A 11 -35.16 -68.99 2.01
N LEU A 12 -36.09 -68.68 1.09
CA LEU A 12 -37.30 -69.44 0.86
C LEU A 12 -37.18 -70.24 -0.44
N GLN A 13 -37.70 -71.46 -0.44
CA GLN A 13 -37.85 -72.28 -1.64
C GLN A 13 -39.34 -72.54 -1.89
N ASP A 14 -39.82 -72.23 -3.11
CA ASP A 14 -41.23 -72.38 -3.51
C ASP A 14 -41.50 -73.81 -4.01
N PHE A 15 -42.44 -74.52 -3.39
CA PHE A 15 -42.93 -75.84 -3.83
C PHE A 15 -44.43 -75.77 -4.18
N GLY A 16 -44.78 -75.02 -5.23
CA GLY A 16 -46.16 -74.93 -5.70
C GLY A 16 -47.05 -74.13 -4.75
N LEU A 17 -47.95 -74.79 -3.99
CA LEU A 17 -48.89 -74.13 -3.06
C LEU A 17 -48.27 -73.78 -1.69
N GLU A 18 -47.05 -74.23 -1.39
CA GLU A 18 -46.39 -74.00 -0.10
C GLU A 18 -44.98 -73.42 -0.24
N ARG A 19 -44.65 -72.47 0.64
CA ARG A 19 -43.31 -71.87 0.83
C ARG A 19 -42.61 -72.52 2.01
N ARG A 20 -41.36 -72.96 1.83
CA ARG A 20 -40.56 -73.52 2.92
C ARG A 20 -39.26 -72.74 3.12
N VAL A 21 -38.96 -72.42 4.37
CA VAL A 21 -37.69 -71.85 4.82
C VAL A 21 -36.62 -72.94 4.74
N ILE A 22 -35.48 -72.64 4.09
CA ILE A 22 -34.41 -73.63 3.85
C ILE A 22 -33.05 -73.24 4.44
N SER A 23 -32.93 -72.08 5.10
CA SER A 23 -31.72 -71.66 5.80
C SER A 23 -32.03 -71.13 7.20
N GLU A 24 -31.07 -71.24 8.12
CA GLU A 24 -31.13 -70.51 9.39
C GLU A 24 -31.08 -68.99 9.13
N ASP A 25 -31.80 -68.23 9.94
CA ASP A 25 -31.83 -66.77 9.85
C ASP A 25 -30.44 -66.21 10.22
N VAL A 26 -29.80 -65.50 9.29
CA VAL A 26 -28.56 -64.76 9.59
C VAL A 26 -28.92 -63.34 9.94
N THR A 27 -28.66 -62.96 11.20
CA THR A 27 -28.90 -61.61 11.70
C THR A 27 -27.59 -60.84 11.81
N VAL A 28 -27.50 -59.71 11.12
CA VAL A 28 -26.41 -58.74 11.31
C VAL A 28 -26.92 -57.59 12.16
N THR A 29 -26.23 -57.32 13.26
CA THR A 29 -26.57 -56.27 14.21
C THR A 29 -25.66 -55.06 14.01
N ILE A 30 -26.25 -53.88 13.83
CA ILE A 30 -25.52 -52.61 13.83
C ILE A 30 -26.02 -51.79 15.01
N ASN A 31 -25.10 -51.39 15.89
CA ASN A 31 -25.39 -50.47 16.98
C ASN A 31 -25.10 -49.04 16.52
N ILE A 32 -26.14 -48.24 16.34
CA ILE A 32 -26.00 -46.82 16.01
C ILE A 32 -26.08 -46.04 17.30
N LYS A 33 -24.94 -45.49 17.74
CA LYS A 33 -24.85 -44.54 18.87
C LYS A 33 -24.84 -43.11 18.31
N VAL A 34 -25.77 -42.26 18.75
CA VAL A 34 -25.81 -40.85 18.36
C VAL A 34 -25.05 -40.09 19.45
N VAL A 35 -23.89 -39.55 19.10
CA VAL A 35 -23.09 -38.75 20.04
C VAL A 35 -23.48 -37.29 19.85
N TYR A 36 -24.00 -36.70 20.92
CA TYR A 36 -24.31 -35.28 20.98
C TYR A 36 -23.12 -34.55 21.57
N GLU A 37 -22.56 -33.62 20.82
CA GLU A 37 -21.36 -32.87 21.18
C GLU A 37 -21.59 -31.37 20.91
N GLU A 38 -20.72 -30.55 21.49
CA GLU A 38 -20.64 -29.14 21.13
C GLU A 38 -20.38 -28.97 19.61
N PRO A 39 -20.73 -27.82 19.01
CA PRO A 39 -20.58 -27.63 17.58
C PRO A 39 -19.11 -27.78 17.17
N ARG A 40 -18.88 -28.39 16.00
CA ARG A 40 -17.53 -28.52 15.44
C ARG A 40 -17.35 -27.64 14.22
N ILE A 41 -16.45 -26.66 14.34
CA ILE A 41 -16.02 -25.82 13.21
C ILE A 41 -15.07 -26.62 12.32
N LEU A 42 -15.44 -26.78 11.05
CA LEU A 42 -14.66 -27.47 10.02
C LEU A 42 -13.64 -26.54 9.37
N SER A 43 -14.06 -25.32 9.04
CA SER A 43 -13.20 -24.29 8.45
C SER A 43 -13.76 -22.90 8.73
N TYR A 44 -12.91 -21.89 8.64
CA TYR A 44 -13.29 -20.51 8.84
C TYR A 44 -12.37 -19.60 8.05
N PHE A 45 -12.90 -18.44 7.67
CA PHE A 45 -12.17 -17.38 7.00
C PHE A 45 -12.65 -16.06 7.57
N PRO A 46 -11.75 -15.09 7.85
CA PRO A 46 -10.29 -15.18 7.88
C PRO A 46 -9.76 -16.06 9.03
N THR A 47 -8.53 -16.58 8.92
CA THR A 47 -7.97 -17.49 9.95
C THR A 47 -7.31 -16.78 11.13
N GLU A 48 -6.68 -15.62 10.90
CA GLU A 48 -6.01 -14.85 11.96
C GLU A 48 -6.15 -13.36 11.73
N LYS A 49 -5.76 -12.89 10.54
CA LYS A 49 -5.77 -11.47 10.18
C LYS A 49 -6.42 -11.26 8.83
N CYS A 50 -7.17 -10.17 8.73
CA CYS A 50 -7.76 -9.69 7.49
C CYS A 50 -7.45 -8.21 7.33
N VAL A 51 -6.99 -7.83 6.15
CA VAL A 51 -6.77 -6.42 5.79
C VAL A 51 -7.57 -6.11 4.55
N VAL A 52 -8.50 -5.18 4.66
CA VAL A 52 -9.35 -4.73 3.54
C VAL A 52 -9.15 -3.24 3.32
N LYS A 53 -9.25 -2.77 2.07
CA LYS A 53 -9.16 -1.33 1.77
C LYS A 53 -10.40 -0.60 2.29
N CYS A 54 -10.22 0.63 2.78
CA CYS A 54 -11.35 1.49 3.15
C CYS A 54 -12.38 1.54 2.01
N GLY A 55 -13.65 1.35 2.35
CA GLY A 55 -14.79 1.32 1.43
C GLY A 55 -15.06 -0.02 0.73
N GLN A 56 -14.21 -1.04 0.91
CA GLN A 56 -14.50 -2.39 0.43
C GLN A 56 -15.34 -3.20 1.42
N CYS A 57 -15.65 -4.45 1.05
CA CYS A 57 -16.43 -5.36 1.87
C CYS A 57 -15.52 -6.25 2.75
N LEU A 58 -15.84 -6.35 4.04
CA LEU A 58 -15.35 -7.43 4.89
C LEU A 58 -16.31 -8.61 4.81
N THR A 59 -15.80 -9.78 4.43
CA THR A 59 -16.53 -11.04 4.49
C THR A 59 -15.81 -12.00 5.42
N ALA A 60 -16.54 -12.53 6.41
CA ALA A 60 -16.08 -13.64 7.24
C ALA A 60 -17.10 -14.76 7.23
N ARG A 61 -16.63 -16.01 7.28
CA ARG A 61 -17.46 -17.22 7.17
C ARG A 61 -16.96 -18.29 8.11
N VAL A 62 -17.88 -19.04 8.68
CA VAL A 62 -17.61 -20.22 9.50
C VAL A 62 -18.40 -21.39 8.91
N GLU A 63 -17.71 -22.48 8.62
CA GLU A 63 -18.32 -23.73 8.20
C GLU A 63 -18.30 -24.71 9.37
N VAL A 64 -19.46 -25.27 9.69
CA VAL A 64 -19.67 -26.17 10.83
C VAL A 64 -20.31 -27.46 10.35
N ILE A 65 -20.18 -28.52 11.15
CA ILE A 65 -20.97 -29.73 10.92
C ILE A 65 -22.46 -29.35 11.06
N PRO A 66 -23.31 -29.65 10.07
CA PRO A 66 -24.73 -29.33 10.14
C PRO A 66 -25.39 -29.94 11.38
N ASP A 67 -26.04 -29.09 12.18
CA ASP A 67 -26.87 -29.48 13.32
C ASP A 67 -28.09 -28.54 13.32
N PRO A 68 -29.32 -29.08 13.36
CA PRO A 68 -30.56 -28.31 13.26
C PRO A 68 -30.77 -27.30 14.40
N THR A 69 -30.00 -27.42 15.49
CA THR A 69 -30.11 -26.56 16.69
C THR A 69 -29.00 -25.52 16.80
N ILE A 70 -28.07 -25.46 15.83
CA ILE A 70 -26.96 -24.51 15.86
C ILE A 70 -27.45 -23.07 15.74
N THR A 71 -26.88 -22.20 16.57
CA THR A 71 -27.00 -20.76 16.45
C THR A 71 -25.64 -20.09 16.26
N PHE A 72 -25.63 -18.97 15.55
CA PHE A 72 -24.44 -18.15 15.33
C PHE A 72 -24.62 -16.79 15.99
N SER A 73 -23.56 -16.29 16.62
CA SER A 73 -23.51 -14.91 17.11
C SER A 73 -22.15 -14.29 16.82
N TRP A 74 -22.17 -13.05 16.32
CA TRP A 74 -20.96 -12.30 15.98
C TRP A 74 -20.70 -11.18 16.99
N ARG A 75 -19.43 -10.98 17.33
CA ARG A 75 -18.97 -9.88 18.19
C ARG A 75 -17.89 -9.07 17.49
N HIS A 76 -17.89 -7.76 17.73
CA HIS A 76 -16.82 -6.83 17.37
C HIS A 76 -16.32 -6.14 18.63
N ASN A 77 -15.03 -6.29 18.94
CA ASN A 77 -14.42 -5.80 20.18
C ASN A 77 -15.25 -6.20 21.42
N SER A 78 -15.62 -7.48 21.48
CA SER A 78 -16.48 -8.09 22.52
C SER A 78 -17.93 -7.60 22.57
N LYS A 79 -18.33 -6.64 21.73
CA LYS A 79 -19.71 -6.17 21.64
C LYS A 79 -20.50 -7.00 20.63
N LEU A 80 -21.66 -7.49 21.04
CA LEU A 80 -22.57 -8.27 20.19
C LEU A 80 -23.05 -7.43 18.99
N LEU A 81 -22.98 -8.01 17.79
CA LEU A 81 -23.57 -7.48 16.57
C LEU A 81 -24.88 -8.21 16.29
N SER A 82 -25.98 -7.73 16.88
CA SER A 82 -27.28 -8.42 16.88
C SER A 82 -27.87 -8.65 15.48
N GLN A 83 -27.46 -7.89 14.47
CA GLN A 83 -27.91 -8.05 13.09
C GLN A 83 -27.27 -9.23 12.34
N TYR A 84 -26.20 -9.84 12.89
CA TYR A 84 -25.49 -10.95 12.25
C TYR A 84 -25.67 -12.23 13.06
N THR A 85 -26.57 -13.10 12.59
CA THR A 85 -26.96 -14.35 13.26
C THR A 85 -26.77 -15.59 12.37
N THR A 86 -26.06 -15.45 11.26
CA THR A 86 -25.76 -16.54 10.33
C THR A 86 -24.28 -16.90 10.38
N ASN A 87 -23.91 -17.95 9.66
CA ASN A 87 -22.53 -18.39 9.51
C ASN A 87 -21.67 -17.44 8.66
N VAL A 88 -22.26 -16.39 8.07
CA VAL A 88 -21.58 -15.35 7.28
C VAL A 88 -21.76 -13.98 7.92
N LEU A 89 -20.65 -13.26 8.07
CA LEU A 89 -20.60 -11.84 8.38
C LEU A 89 -20.20 -11.09 7.11
N GLU A 90 -21.02 -10.12 6.69
CA GLU A 90 -20.72 -9.26 5.55
C GLU A 90 -20.94 -7.78 5.94
N ILE A 91 -19.86 -7.00 5.95
CA ILE A 91 -19.90 -5.56 6.21
C ILE A 91 -19.48 -4.85 4.94
N GLN A 92 -20.41 -4.12 4.33
CA GLN A 92 -20.15 -3.30 3.15
C GLN A 92 -19.55 -1.96 3.56
N ASN A 93 -18.75 -1.36 2.66
CA ASN A 93 -18.20 -0.01 2.81
C ASN A 93 -17.49 0.22 4.16
N VAL A 94 -16.51 -0.64 4.48
CA VAL A 94 -15.80 -0.61 5.77
C VAL A 94 -15.05 0.70 5.99
N LYS A 95 -15.13 1.25 7.21
CA LYS A 95 -14.47 2.48 7.68
C LYS A 95 -13.57 2.18 8.87
N ASP A 96 -12.65 3.08 9.21
CA ASP A 96 -11.68 2.95 10.31
C ASP A 96 -12.32 2.42 11.62
N GLU A 97 -13.58 2.78 11.90
CA GLU A 97 -14.39 2.34 13.05
C GLU A 97 -14.63 0.83 13.10
N ASN A 98 -14.63 0.16 11.94
CA ASN A 98 -14.86 -1.28 11.82
C ASN A 98 -13.60 -2.09 12.16
N ALA A 99 -12.40 -1.49 12.18
CA ALA A 99 -11.20 -2.21 12.59
C ALA A 99 -11.32 -2.75 14.02
N GLY A 100 -10.69 -3.88 14.29
CA GLY A 100 -10.75 -4.52 15.61
C GLY A 100 -10.83 -6.03 15.55
N THR A 101 -11.12 -6.63 16.70
CA THR A 101 -11.22 -8.09 16.81
C THR A 101 -12.67 -8.52 16.56
N TYR A 102 -12.84 -9.45 15.64
CA TYR A 102 -14.11 -10.11 15.37
C TYR A 102 -14.10 -11.52 15.92
N GLU A 103 -15.21 -11.95 16.49
CA GLU A 103 -15.41 -13.31 17.00
C GLU A 103 -16.75 -13.83 16.52
N CYS A 104 -16.75 -15.05 15.98
CA CYS A 104 -17.96 -15.83 15.75
C CYS A 104 -18.06 -16.91 16.82
N LEU A 105 -19.15 -16.89 17.58
CA LEU A 105 -19.52 -17.91 18.55
C LEU A 105 -20.62 -18.78 17.93
N VAL A 106 -20.39 -20.08 17.90
CA VAL A 106 -21.33 -21.11 17.44
C VAL A 106 -21.74 -21.92 18.66
N SER A 107 -23.05 -22.06 18.89
CA SER A 107 -23.57 -22.81 20.03
C SER A 107 -24.71 -23.73 19.65
N ASN A 108 -24.81 -24.84 20.37
CA ASN A 108 -25.99 -25.71 20.43
C ASN A 108 -26.30 -25.99 21.91
N GLU A 109 -27.24 -26.90 22.19
CA GLU A 109 -27.61 -27.26 23.57
C GLU A 109 -26.49 -27.97 24.37
N TYR A 110 -25.42 -28.41 23.69
CA TYR A 110 -24.33 -29.22 24.27
C TYR A 110 -23.04 -28.42 24.51
N GLY A 111 -22.90 -27.22 23.97
CA GLY A 111 -21.75 -26.36 24.22
C GLY A 111 -21.59 -25.23 23.21
N GLU A 112 -20.46 -24.55 23.31
CA GLU A 112 -20.13 -23.41 22.47
C GLU A 112 -18.68 -23.47 22.00
N VAL A 113 -18.44 -23.12 20.74
CA VAL A 113 -17.11 -22.97 20.17
C VAL A 113 -17.01 -21.61 19.49
N SER A 114 -15.85 -20.95 19.59
CA SER A 114 -15.62 -19.68 18.91
C SER A 114 -14.37 -19.66 18.04
N ARG A 115 -14.37 -18.76 17.05
CA ARG A 115 -13.19 -18.37 16.27
C ARG A 115 -13.13 -16.87 16.13
N SER A 116 -11.93 -16.34 16.26
CA SER A 116 -11.68 -14.91 16.15
C SER A 116 -10.62 -14.59 15.11
N PHE A 117 -10.70 -13.37 14.59
CA PHE A 117 -9.67 -12.81 13.71
C PHE A 117 -9.54 -11.30 13.96
N GLN A 118 -8.35 -10.79 13.70
CA GLN A 118 -8.07 -9.35 13.70
C GLN A 118 -8.40 -8.76 12.34
N PHE A 119 -9.24 -7.74 12.32
CA PHE A 119 -9.55 -6.97 11.13
C PHE A 119 -8.84 -5.61 11.19
N ASP A 120 -8.00 -5.33 10.20
CA ASP A 120 -7.38 -4.03 10.00
C ASP A 120 -7.84 -3.43 8.67
N ILE A 121 -7.80 -2.10 8.59
CA ILE A 121 -8.18 -1.39 7.38
C ILE A 121 -6.95 -0.73 6.78
N LYS A 122 -6.68 -1.07 5.51
CA LYS A 122 -5.68 -0.35 4.73
C LYS A 122 -6.26 1.01 4.34
N LYS A 123 -5.79 2.06 5.02
CA LYS A 123 -6.13 3.45 4.68
C LYS A 123 -5.76 3.72 3.22
N CYS A 124 -6.72 4.25 2.48
CA CYS A 124 -6.57 4.70 1.11
C CYS A 124 -6.43 6.23 1.07
N PRO A 125 -5.76 6.81 0.07
CA PRO A 125 -5.66 8.26 -0.05
C PRO A 125 -7.05 8.90 -0.22
N THR A 126 -7.26 10.07 0.39
CA THR A 126 -8.46 10.90 0.14
C THR A 126 -8.33 11.75 -1.11
N ALA A 127 -7.09 12.03 -1.53
CA ALA A 127 -6.74 12.66 -2.79
C ALA A 127 -5.31 12.28 -3.19
N LYS A 128 -4.94 12.56 -4.43
CA LYS A 128 -3.56 12.44 -4.91
C LYS A 128 -3.13 13.77 -5.55
N ARG A 129 -2.06 14.36 -5.02
CA ARG A 129 -1.57 15.70 -5.41
C ARG A 129 -0.09 15.61 -5.71
N ALA A 130 0.36 16.24 -6.79
CA ALA A 130 1.77 16.31 -7.13
C ALA A 130 2.21 17.73 -7.50
N LEU A 131 3.36 18.14 -7.00
CA LEU A 131 4.08 19.32 -7.46
C LEU A 131 5.38 18.86 -8.15
N ILE A 132 5.54 19.23 -9.41
CA ILE A 132 6.68 18.90 -10.26
C ILE A 132 7.38 20.22 -10.58
N VAL A 133 8.54 20.45 -9.98
CA VAL A 133 9.39 21.62 -10.22
C VAL A 133 10.60 21.18 -11.02
N THR A 134 10.89 21.84 -12.14
CA THR A 134 12.16 21.60 -12.86
C THR A 134 12.88 22.87 -13.23
N ASN A 135 14.19 22.90 -13.04
CA ASN A 135 15.04 24.00 -13.43
C ASN A 135 16.03 23.50 -14.50
N SER A 136 15.90 24.03 -15.72
CA SER A 136 16.71 23.62 -16.88
C SER A 136 17.56 24.76 -17.44
N VAL A 137 17.17 26.02 -17.22
CA VAL A 137 17.88 27.19 -17.76
C VAL A 137 18.40 28.01 -16.59
N TYR A 138 19.72 28.07 -16.46
CA TYR A 138 20.43 28.86 -15.45
C TYR A 138 21.17 30.04 -16.10
N GLN A 139 21.76 30.93 -15.30
CA GLN A 139 22.48 32.09 -15.86
C GLN A 139 23.66 31.69 -16.76
N ASN A 140 24.41 30.65 -16.37
CA ASN A 140 25.64 30.22 -17.02
C ASN A 140 25.67 28.73 -17.41
N ASP A 141 24.53 28.04 -17.37
CA ASP A 141 24.41 26.64 -17.78
C ASP A 141 23.00 26.29 -18.25
N LYS A 142 22.86 25.19 -18.98
CA LYS A 142 21.58 24.68 -19.46
C LYS A 142 21.54 23.15 -19.46
N LEU A 143 20.58 22.61 -18.72
CA LEU A 143 20.21 21.20 -18.70
C LEU A 143 19.16 20.92 -19.78
N ASN A 144 19.19 19.72 -20.36
CA ASN A 144 18.27 19.28 -21.40
C ASN A 144 17.20 18.28 -20.89
N ALA A 145 17.56 17.44 -19.92
CA ALA A 145 16.71 16.37 -19.40
C ALA A 145 15.51 16.85 -18.57
N PRO A 146 15.62 17.83 -17.65
CA PRO A 146 14.57 18.07 -16.66
C PRO A 146 13.19 18.40 -17.27
N HIS A 147 13.16 19.10 -18.40
CA HIS A 147 11.90 19.36 -19.12
C HIS A 147 11.23 18.10 -19.66
N ASN A 148 12.01 17.15 -20.18
CA ASN A 148 11.48 15.86 -20.63
C ASN A 148 11.03 15.02 -19.43
N ASP A 149 11.81 15.04 -18.35
CA ASP A 149 11.50 14.30 -17.14
C ASP A 149 10.18 14.74 -16.53
N ALA A 150 9.96 16.06 -16.45
CA ALA A 150 8.72 16.64 -15.95
C ALA A 150 7.50 16.15 -16.75
N LYS A 151 7.62 16.10 -18.08
CA LYS A 151 6.55 15.63 -18.97
C LYS A 151 6.27 14.15 -18.78
N THR A 152 7.32 13.32 -18.72
CA THR A 152 7.19 11.89 -18.49
C THR A 152 6.55 11.61 -17.13
N LEU A 153 7.01 12.27 -16.08
CA LEU A 153 6.46 12.10 -14.73
C LEU A 153 5.01 12.58 -14.65
N PHE A 154 4.68 13.73 -15.23
CA PHE A 154 3.30 14.24 -15.30
C PHE A 154 2.37 13.20 -15.96
N LYS A 155 2.77 12.66 -17.12
CA LYS A 155 2.00 11.62 -17.82
C LYS A 155 1.87 10.35 -17.00
N CYS A 156 2.93 9.96 -16.30
CA CYS A 156 2.91 8.76 -15.46
C CYS A 156 1.97 8.93 -14.26
N LEU A 157 2.11 10.01 -13.48
CA LEU A 157 1.32 10.23 -12.27
C LEU A 157 -0.16 10.48 -12.56
N THR A 158 -0.49 11.18 -13.64
CA THR A 158 -1.89 11.41 -14.05
C THR A 158 -2.63 10.11 -14.34
N LYS A 159 -1.97 9.08 -14.90
CA LYS A 159 -2.57 7.73 -15.07
C LYS A 159 -2.96 7.07 -13.74
N TYR A 160 -2.30 7.42 -12.64
CA TYR A 160 -2.58 6.91 -11.29
C TYR A 160 -3.50 7.82 -10.48
N GLY A 161 -4.11 8.84 -11.12
CA GLY A 161 -5.11 9.72 -10.50
C GLY A 161 -4.54 10.91 -9.75
N PHE A 162 -3.25 11.24 -9.93
CA PHE A 162 -2.68 12.46 -9.36
C PHE A 162 -3.14 13.71 -10.13
N THR A 163 -3.60 14.71 -9.40
CA THR A 163 -3.68 16.08 -9.91
C THR A 163 -2.29 16.70 -9.79
N CYS A 164 -1.67 17.02 -10.93
CA CYS A 164 -0.28 17.47 -10.99
C CYS A 164 -0.20 18.96 -11.32
N THR A 165 0.62 19.70 -10.57
CA THR A 165 1.06 21.06 -10.88
C THR A 165 2.49 20.99 -11.40
N LEU A 166 2.74 21.46 -12.62
CA LEU A 166 4.07 21.45 -13.25
C LEU A 166 4.55 22.90 -13.41
N ILE A 167 5.73 23.20 -12.89
CA ILE A 167 6.33 24.54 -12.92
C ILE A 167 7.81 24.43 -13.31
N ASN A 168 8.24 25.29 -14.24
CA ASN A 168 9.59 25.25 -14.78
C ASN A 168 10.35 26.55 -14.49
N ASN A 169 11.66 26.43 -14.28
CA ASN A 169 12.64 27.51 -14.14
C ASN A 169 12.23 28.52 -13.06
N LEU A 170 12.08 28.05 -11.82
CA LEU A 170 11.83 28.89 -10.67
C LEU A 170 13.12 29.44 -10.08
N THR A 171 13.10 30.72 -9.74
CA THR A 171 14.09 31.32 -8.85
C THR A 171 13.98 30.69 -7.46
N ALA A 172 14.99 30.86 -6.61
CA ALA A 172 14.91 30.33 -5.25
C ALA A 172 13.71 30.90 -4.45
N GLU A 173 13.45 32.20 -4.59
CA GLU A 173 12.32 32.87 -3.94
C GLU A 173 10.97 32.32 -4.44
N ASP A 174 10.83 32.18 -5.76
CA ASP A 174 9.60 31.66 -6.36
C ASP A 174 9.39 30.19 -6.00
N MET A 175 10.46 29.39 -5.95
CA MET A 175 10.41 27.98 -5.56
C MET A 175 9.89 27.82 -4.13
N GLU A 176 10.44 28.59 -3.18
CA GLU A 176 9.96 28.58 -1.80
C GLU A 176 8.48 28.98 -1.71
N ARG A 177 8.07 30.02 -2.44
CA ARG A 177 6.68 30.48 -2.46
C ARG A 177 5.72 29.44 -3.03
N GLU A 178 6.04 28.85 -4.19
CA GLU A 178 5.15 27.89 -4.85
C GLU A 178 5.07 26.55 -4.08
N ILE A 179 6.16 26.11 -3.44
CA ILE A 179 6.13 24.92 -2.55
C ILE A 179 5.16 25.15 -1.38
N LYS A 180 5.29 26.29 -0.68
CA LYS A 180 4.41 26.62 0.45
C LYS A 180 2.95 26.74 0.01
N LYS A 181 2.71 27.46 -1.09
CA LYS A 181 1.37 27.62 -1.67
C LYS A 181 0.77 26.27 -2.07
N PHE A 182 1.56 25.36 -2.64
CA PHE A 182 1.10 24.02 -2.98
C PHE A 182 0.63 23.27 -1.74
N PHE A 183 1.44 23.16 -0.68
CA PHE A 183 1.02 22.47 0.54
C PHE A 183 -0.22 23.10 1.18
N GLN A 184 -0.28 24.44 1.24
CA GLN A 184 -1.43 25.16 1.78
C GLN A 184 -2.72 24.98 0.97
N SER A 185 -2.61 24.67 -0.33
CA SER A 185 -3.76 24.46 -1.21
C SER A 185 -4.44 23.10 -0.99
N ILE A 186 -3.74 22.12 -0.41
CA ILE A 186 -4.25 20.77 -0.18
C ILE A 186 -5.14 20.79 1.07
N LYS A 187 -6.44 20.50 0.90
CA LYS A 187 -7.43 20.51 1.99
C LYS A 187 -7.83 19.11 2.44
N GLU A 188 -7.53 18.13 1.61
CA GLU A 188 -7.88 16.72 1.80
C GLU A 188 -6.87 16.05 2.75
N LYS A 189 -7.18 16.04 4.05
CA LYS A 189 -6.41 15.28 5.04
C LYS A 189 -6.33 13.81 4.62
N GLY A 190 -5.17 13.18 4.77
CA GLY A 190 -4.96 11.80 4.33
C GLY A 190 -4.70 11.66 2.82
N ALA A 191 -4.33 12.73 2.12
CA ALA A 191 -3.93 12.65 0.71
C ALA A 191 -2.57 11.95 0.53
N PHE A 192 -2.33 11.40 -0.67
CA PHE A 192 -0.97 11.19 -1.15
C PHE A 192 -0.46 12.49 -1.75
N VAL A 193 0.72 12.92 -1.31
CA VAL A 193 1.36 14.15 -1.77
C VAL A 193 2.73 13.79 -2.33
N LEU A 194 3.00 14.20 -3.56
CA LEU A 194 4.29 13.97 -4.22
C LEU A 194 4.93 15.32 -4.56
N PHE A 195 6.20 15.47 -4.20
CA PHE A 195 7.05 16.56 -4.65
C PHE A 195 8.18 16.00 -5.51
N TYR A 196 8.36 16.55 -6.71
CA TYR A 196 9.49 16.26 -7.58
C TYR A 196 10.28 17.53 -7.84
N PHE A 197 11.61 17.44 -7.70
CA PHE A 197 12.54 18.45 -8.18
C PHE A 197 13.54 17.83 -9.15
N GLY A 198 13.68 18.42 -10.34
CA GLY A 198 14.72 18.06 -11.31
C GLY A 198 15.55 19.27 -11.72
N GLY A 199 16.86 19.22 -11.51
CA GLY A 199 17.77 20.32 -11.84
C GLY A 199 19.07 20.29 -11.04
N HIS A 200 19.79 21.41 -11.01
CA HIS A 200 20.99 21.55 -10.20
C HIS A 200 20.66 21.57 -8.70
N GLY A 201 21.51 20.89 -7.95
CA GLY A 201 21.44 20.80 -6.50
C GLY A 201 22.81 20.50 -5.92
N CYS A 202 22.96 20.75 -4.64
CA CYS A 202 24.18 20.44 -3.90
C CYS A 202 23.86 19.99 -2.48
N MET A 203 24.89 19.54 -1.77
CA MET A 203 24.80 19.22 -0.35
C MET A 203 25.56 20.28 0.47
N VAL A 204 24.91 20.85 1.47
CA VAL A 204 25.52 21.84 2.37
C VAL A 204 25.37 21.34 3.81
N ASN A 205 26.48 21.01 4.48
CA ASN A 205 26.51 20.43 5.83
C ASN A 205 25.47 19.30 6.06
N ASN A 206 25.44 18.31 5.15
CA ASN A 206 24.50 17.19 5.12
C ASN A 206 23.03 17.54 4.83
N SER A 207 22.72 18.79 4.50
CA SER A 207 21.39 19.20 4.05
C SER A 207 21.35 19.31 2.52
N LEU A 208 20.29 18.77 1.92
CA LEU A 208 20.05 18.88 0.49
C LEU A 208 19.56 20.30 0.13
N PHE A 209 20.17 20.88 -0.91
CA PHE A 209 19.93 22.25 -1.34
C PHE A 209 19.59 22.29 -2.83
N MET A 210 18.36 22.71 -3.15
CA MET A 210 17.83 22.81 -4.52
C MET A 210 18.16 24.20 -5.07
N ILE A 211 18.80 24.29 -6.24
CA ILE A 211 19.33 25.56 -6.77
C ILE A 211 18.31 26.21 -7.70
N GLY A 212 18.04 27.50 -7.47
CA GLY A 212 17.15 28.34 -8.28
C GLY A 212 17.74 28.63 -9.67
N CYS A 213 16.88 28.86 -10.66
CA CYS A 213 17.30 29.17 -12.03
C CYS A 213 18.07 30.51 -12.14
N ASP A 214 17.93 31.38 -11.13
CA ASP A 214 18.62 32.65 -10.99
C ASP A 214 20.05 32.51 -10.44
N ALA A 215 20.52 31.30 -10.13
CA ALA A 215 21.85 31.08 -9.60
C ALA A 215 22.95 31.27 -10.65
N ASP A 216 24.09 31.80 -10.20
CA ASP A 216 25.37 31.63 -10.87
C ASP A 216 25.99 30.34 -10.34
N LEU A 217 26.12 29.32 -11.20
CA LEU A 217 26.60 27.99 -10.77
C LEU A 217 28.11 27.95 -10.49
N GLY A 218 28.86 28.98 -10.90
CA GLY A 218 30.27 29.12 -10.53
C GLY A 218 30.44 29.53 -9.07
N GLU A 219 29.51 30.33 -8.53
CA GLU A 219 29.51 30.81 -7.16
C GLU A 219 28.08 30.97 -6.62
N VAL A 220 27.43 29.84 -6.32
CA VAL A 220 26.05 29.82 -5.83
C VAL A 220 25.96 30.54 -4.47
N LYS A 221 25.07 31.52 -4.36
CA LYS A 221 24.80 32.25 -3.10
C LYS A 221 23.70 31.60 -2.28
N GLN A 222 23.69 31.89 -0.98
CA GLN A 222 22.76 31.30 -0.02
C GLN A 222 21.27 31.56 -0.35
N ASN A 223 20.95 32.70 -0.94
CA ASN A 223 19.58 33.09 -1.33
C ASN A 223 19.19 32.60 -2.73
N GLN A 224 20.07 31.91 -3.44
CA GLN A 224 19.84 31.36 -4.78
C GLN A 224 19.53 29.85 -4.74
N GLY A 225 19.14 29.34 -3.57
CA GLY A 225 18.58 28.00 -3.47
C GLY A 225 17.78 27.80 -2.20
N VAL A 226 17.14 26.63 -2.13
CA VAL A 226 16.16 26.27 -1.11
C VAL A 226 16.55 24.95 -0.48
N TYR A 227 16.65 24.93 0.86
CA TYR A 227 16.87 23.70 1.60
C TYR A 227 15.63 22.81 1.58
N THR A 228 15.82 21.50 1.44
CA THR A 228 14.71 20.52 1.48
C THR A 228 13.97 20.50 2.81
N THR A 229 14.48 21.14 3.87
CA THR A 229 13.75 21.35 5.13
C THR A 229 12.42 22.07 4.93
N ILE A 230 12.27 22.87 3.85
CA ILE A 230 10.98 23.47 3.50
C ILE A 230 9.89 22.42 3.24
N LEU A 231 10.28 21.22 2.79
CA LEU A 231 9.34 20.16 2.49
C LEU A 231 8.67 19.64 3.78
N GLU A 232 9.25 19.86 4.96
CA GLU A 232 8.66 19.55 6.26
C GLU A 232 7.35 20.33 6.52
N ASP A 233 7.07 21.37 5.74
CA ASP A 233 5.78 22.08 5.77
C ASP A 233 4.63 21.22 5.21
N VAL A 234 4.92 20.07 4.58
CA VAL A 234 3.86 19.13 4.16
C VAL A 234 2.99 18.67 5.32
N ASP A 235 3.53 18.66 6.56
CA ASP A 235 2.77 18.27 7.74
C ASP A 235 1.52 19.14 7.94
N THR A 236 1.49 20.36 7.37
CA THR A 236 0.33 21.26 7.42
C THR A 236 -0.90 20.73 6.68
N CYS A 237 -0.75 19.80 5.72
CA CYS A 237 -1.87 19.17 5.02
C CYS A 237 -2.17 17.74 5.51
N GLU A 238 -1.49 17.27 6.56
CA GLU A 238 -1.71 15.94 7.20
C GLU A 238 -1.81 14.78 6.17
N PRO A 239 -0.79 14.57 5.32
CA PRO A 239 -0.86 13.56 4.26
C PRO A 239 -0.82 12.14 4.83
N LEU A 240 -1.48 11.21 4.15
CA LEU A 240 -1.35 9.78 4.45
C LEU A 240 0.04 9.26 4.05
N LEU A 241 0.56 9.77 2.92
CA LEU A 241 1.89 9.50 2.40
C LEU A 241 2.44 10.74 1.72
N PHE A 242 3.67 11.12 2.09
CA PHE A 242 4.46 12.11 1.36
C PHE A 242 5.62 11.43 0.62
N ILE A 243 5.75 11.73 -0.66
CA ILE A 243 6.82 11.25 -1.54
C ILE A 243 7.64 12.46 -1.96
N SER A 244 8.94 12.45 -1.68
CA SER A 244 9.90 13.43 -2.20
C SER A 244 10.83 12.74 -3.18
N MET A 245 10.92 13.24 -4.41
CA MET A 245 11.81 12.74 -5.45
C MET A 245 12.73 13.87 -5.89
N LEU A 246 14.04 13.70 -5.66
CA LEU A 246 15.05 14.71 -5.92
C LEU A 246 16.02 14.19 -6.99
N ASP A 247 15.83 14.64 -8.22
CA ASP A 247 16.71 14.37 -9.36
C ASP A 247 17.72 15.51 -9.52
N MET A 248 18.71 15.50 -8.64
CA MET A 248 19.75 16.53 -8.55
C MET A 248 21.06 15.95 -8.03
N CYS A 249 22.16 16.64 -8.31
CA CYS A 249 23.47 16.29 -7.77
C CYS A 249 23.53 16.48 -6.24
N GLN A 250 24.44 15.76 -5.59
CA GLN A 250 24.65 15.82 -4.13
C GLN A 250 26.11 16.09 -3.76
N VAL A 251 26.82 16.81 -4.63
CA VAL A 251 28.22 17.21 -4.39
C VAL A 251 28.24 18.25 -3.26
N SER A 252 29.15 18.07 -2.29
CA SER A 252 29.33 19.03 -1.20
C SER A 252 29.72 20.41 -1.69
N ASN A 253 28.99 21.42 -1.22
CA ASN A 253 29.36 22.83 -1.34
C ASN A 253 29.67 23.39 0.06
N ASN A 254 30.96 23.64 0.30
CA ASN A 254 31.47 24.11 1.60
C ASN A 254 31.44 25.65 1.74
N SER A 255 31.11 26.38 0.67
CA SER A 255 31.02 27.85 0.68
C SER A 255 29.70 28.35 1.27
N LEU A 256 28.70 27.48 1.36
CA LEU A 256 27.36 27.79 1.87
C LEU A 256 27.23 27.46 3.36
N LYS A 257 26.33 28.17 4.05
CA LYS A 257 26.05 27.93 5.47
C LYS A 257 24.90 26.94 5.59
N GLY A 258 25.20 25.76 6.12
CA GLY A 258 24.20 24.71 6.32
C GLY A 258 23.04 25.14 7.21
N LYS A 259 21.87 24.59 6.91
CA LYS A 259 20.67 24.71 7.73
C LYS A 259 20.32 23.32 8.25
N GLN A 260 20.42 23.12 9.56
CA GLN A 260 19.95 21.90 10.20
C GLN A 260 18.50 22.08 10.64
N SER A 261 17.68 21.05 10.41
CA SER A 261 16.36 20.93 11.01
C SER A 261 16.36 19.72 11.94
N ASN A 262 15.83 19.91 13.15
CA ASN A 262 15.53 18.83 14.08
C ASN A 262 14.06 18.39 13.97
N LYS A 263 13.29 19.01 13.07
CA LYS A 263 11.88 18.70 12.89
C LYS A 263 11.77 17.35 12.20
N LYS A 264 11.01 16.46 12.82
CA LYS A 264 10.66 15.16 12.25
C LYS A 264 9.29 15.28 11.59
N TRP A 265 9.16 14.65 10.42
CA TRP A 265 7.90 14.47 9.72
C TRP A 265 6.88 13.74 10.58
N ASN A 266 5.64 14.23 10.60
CA ASN A 266 4.53 13.61 11.32
C ASN A 266 3.69 12.67 10.44
N CYS A 267 4.16 12.37 9.23
CA CYS A 267 3.50 11.53 8.24
C CYS A 267 4.41 10.38 7.75
N ASN A 268 3.84 9.44 6.99
CA ASN A 268 4.65 8.45 6.28
C ASN A 268 5.42 9.15 5.16
N VAL A 269 6.74 9.03 5.14
CA VAL A 269 7.60 9.67 4.13
C VAL A 269 8.38 8.61 3.36
N ILE A 270 8.49 8.81 2.04
CA ILE A 270 9.46 8.14 1.18
C ILE A 270 10.25 9.22 0.46
N GLN A 271 11.52 9.37 0.81
CA GLN A 271 12.43 10.31 0.16
C GLN A 271 13.36 9.54 -0.77
N CYS A 272 13.32 9.89 -2.05
CA CYS A 272 14.06 9.27 -3.13
C CYS A 272 15.05 10.30 -3.68
N CYS A 273 16.31 9.93 -3.78
CA CYS A 273 17.34 10.76 -4.38
C CYS A 273 17.92 10.03 -5.60
N ALA A 274 18.02 10.71 -6.73
CA ALA A 274 18.55 10.11 -7.96
C ALA A 274 20.04 9.72 -7.84
N THR A 275 20.76 10.24 -6.85
CA THR A 275 22.13 9.84 -6.53
C THR A 275 22.37 9.91 -5.02
N SER A 276 23.54 9.45 -4.57
CA SER A 276 23.95 9.42 -3.16
C SER A 276 24.95 10.53 -2.87
N GLN A 277 25.25 10.75 -1.59
CA GLN A 277 26.14 11.80 -1.11
C GLN A 277 27.46 11.82 -1.91
N ASN A 278 27.87 13.03 -2.31
CA ASN A 278 29.09 13.30 -3.08
C ASN A 278 29.13 12.65 -4.49
N ARG A 279 27.97 12.44 -5.10
CA ARG A 279 27.86 11.95 -6.48
C ARG A 279 27.00 12.85 -7.36
N VAL A 280 27.18 12.66 -8.66
CA VAL A 280 26.47 13.34 -9.74
C VAL A 280 25.22 12.53 -10.11
N ALA A 281 24.14 13.23 -10.47
CA ALA A 281 22.98 12.65 -11.15
C ALA A 281 23.13 12.93 -12.65
N LEU A 282 23.08 11.89 -13.49
CA LEU A 282 23.40 11.99 -14.92
C LEU A 282 22.15 12.31 -15.75
N GLU A 283 22.25 13.30 -16.64
CA GLU A 283 21.19 13.60 -17.62
C GLU A 283 21.02 12.51 -18.68
N HIS A 284 22.10 11.84 -19.08
CA HIS A 284 22.04 10.78 -20.08
C HIS A 284 23.32 9.93 -20.06
N VAL A 285 23.21 8.69 -20.55
CA VAL A 285 24.35 7.90 -20.99
C VAL A 285 24.36 7.92 -22.52
N GLY A 286 25.36 8.55 -23.14
CA GLY A 286 25.46 8.67 -24.60
C GLY A 286 25.06 10.05 -25.14
N SER A 287 24.49 10.14 -26.34
CA SER A 287 24.27 11.42 -27.05
C SER A 287 22.79 11.74 -27.36
N ALA A 288 21.84 11.05 -26.73
CA ALA A 288 20.41 11.23 -26.99
C ALA A 288 19.78 12.34 -26.13
N LYS A 289 18.92 13.17 -26.74
CA LYS A 289 18.10 14.19 -26.06
C LYS A 289 16.84 13.57 -25.44
N GLU A 290 17.02 12.71 -24.44
CA GLU A 290 15.94 11.97 -23.78
C GLU A 290 15.75 12.40 -22.31
N ASN A 291 15.06 11.57 -21.53
CA ASN A 291 14.92 11.71 -20.08
C ASN A 291 16.26 11.45 -19.36
N SER A 292 16.36 11.92 -18.10
CA SER A 292 17.43 11.54 -17.18
C SER A 292 17.53 10.04 -17.03
N VAL A 293 18.71 9.52 -16.66
CA VAL A 293 18.89 8.09 -16.42
C VAL A 293 17.90 7.62 -15.33
N TYR A 294 17.69 8.44 -14.30
CA TYR A 294 16.77 8.14 -13.22
C TYR A 294 15.31 8.08 -13.71
N MET A 295 14.87 9.09 -14.46
CA MET A 295 13.50 9.14 -14.97
C MET A 295 13.22 8.09 -16.04
N LYS A 296 14.20 7.73 -16.87
CA LYS A 296 14.12 6.62 -17.82
C LYS A 296 13.79 5.30 -17.12
N HIS A 297 14.51 4.97 -16.04
CA HIS A 297 14.23 3.77 -15.25
C HIS A 297 12.90 3.88 -14.51
N PHE A 298 12.56 5.05 -13.97
CA PHE A 298 11.26 5.28 -13.35
C PHE A 298 10.10 5.01 -14.32
N GLU A 299 10.16 5.55 -15.55
CA GLU A 299 9.15 5.32 -16.58
C GLU A 299 9.06 3.85 -16.98
N LYS A 300 10.19 3.16 -17.10
CA LYS A 300 10.21 1.72 -17.39
C LYS A 300 9.48 0.92 -16.31
N ILE A 301 9.83 1.13 -15.05
CA ILE A 301 9.28 0.35 -13.94
C ILE A 301 7.82 0.69 -13.69
N ILE A 302 7.43 1.97 -13.69
CA ILE A 302 6.02 2.34 -13.43
C ILE A 302 5.07 1.80 -14.52
N ASN A 303 5.55 1.58 -15.75
CA ASN A 303 4.75 1.01 -16.84
C ASN A 303 4.83 -0.53 -16.92
N SER A 304 5.57 -1.22 -16.04
CA SER A 304 5.78 -2.68 -16.07
C SER A 304 4.52 -3.52 -15.79
N LYS A 305 3.42 -2.90 -15.35
CA LYS A 305 2.14 -3.53 -14.91
C LYS A 305 2.27 -4.45 -13.69
N GLU A 306 3.46 -4.58 -13.10
CA GLU A 306 3.64 -5.32 -11.86
C GLU A 306 2.97 -4.58 -10.69
N ASN A 307 2.20 -5.32 -9.89
CA ASN A 307 1.55 -4.77 -8.70
C ASN A 307 2.55 -4.76 -7.54
N MET A 308 3.32 -3.68 -7.43
CA MET A 308 4.34 -3.49 -6.40
C MET A 308 4.06 -2.28 -5.51
N THR A 309 4.60 -2.31 -4.29
CA THR A 309 4.62 -1.15 -3.42
C THR A 309 5.44 -0.04 -4.06
N PHE A 310 5.15 1.23 -3.74
CA PHE A 310 5.96 2.35 -4.25
C PHE A 310 7.43 2.24 -3.79
N LEU A 311 7.67 1.73 -2.58
CA LEU A 311 9.03 1.54 -2.08
C LEU A 311 9.80 0.49 -2.90
N ASP A 312 9.17 -0.63 -3.24
CA ASP A 312 9.78 -1.66 -4.08
C ASP A 312 9.99 -1.18 -5.52
N MET A 313 9.05 -0.36 -6.02
CA MET A 313 9.20 0.32 -7.30
C MET A 313 10.46 1.17 -7.35
N ILE A 314 10.70 2.00 -6.33
CA ILE A 314 11.91 2.82 -6.25
C ILE A 314 13.17 1.96 -6.05
N ARG A 315 13.11 0.85 -5.30
CA ARG A 315 14.25 -0.08 -5.20
C ARG A 315 14.61 -0.68 -6.55
N ALA A 316 13.61 -1.06 -7.36
CA ALA A 316 13.84 -1.55 -8.72
C ALA A 316 14.44 -0.47 -9.64
N VAL A 317 13.96 0.78 -9.54
CA VAL A 317 14.56 1.93 -10.23
C VAL A 317 16.03 2.11 -9.84
N ASN A 318 16.33 2.08 -8.54
CA ASN A 318 17.68 2.25 -8.02
C ASN A 318 18.64 1.16 -8.55
N ALA A 319 18.20 -0.09 -8.57
CA ALA A 319 18.97 -1.21 -9.11
C ALA A 319 19.26 -1.04 -10.60
N GLY A 320 18.26 -0.64 -11.40
CA GLY A 320 18.42 -0.42 -12.84
C GLY A 320 19.39 0.73 -13.16
N VAL A 321 19.36 1.82 -12.38
CA VAL A 321 20.28 2.95 -12.55
C VAL A 321 21.72 2.58 -12.17
N ASP A 322 21.94 1.87 -11.05
CA ASP A 322 23.29 1.43 -10.65
C ASP A 322 23.89 0.48 -11.69
N GLU A 323 23.07 -0.43 -12.25
CA GLU A 323 23.48 -1.34 -13.32
C GLU A 323 23.85 -0.59 -14.62
N GLU A 324 22.96 0.26 -15.14
CA GLU A 324 23.18 0.99 -16.41
C GLU A 324 24.40 1.93 -16.32
N THR A 325 24.59 2.58 -15.18
CA THR A 325 25.69 3.53 -14.97
C THR A 325 26.96 2.86 -14.46
N LYS A 326 26.97 1.53 -14.31
CA LYS A 326 28.12 0.76 -13.76
C LYS A 326 28.60 1.32 -12.42
N GLY A 327 27.66 1.75 -11.59
CA GLY A 327 27.91 2.34 -10.29
C GLY A 327 28.42 3.77 -10.26
N GLN A 328 28.39 4.50 -11.37
CA GLN A 328 28.67 5.95 -11.39
C GLN A 328 27.56 6.74 -10.67
N GLN A 329 26.30 6.43 -10.97
CA GLN A 329 25.14 6.99 -10.29
C GLN A 329 24.54 5.94 -9.35
N ARG A 330 24.43 6.27 -8.06
CA ARG A 330 23.87 5.38 -7.04
C ARG A 330 22.70 6.05 -6.34
N PRO A 331 21.48 5.85 -6.82
CA PRO A 331 20.29 6.40 -6.17
C PRO A 331 20.13 5.87 -4.74
N SER A 332 19.42 6.62 -3.91
CA SER A 332 19.12 6.24 -2.54
C SER A 332 17.65 6.46 -2.23
N VAL A 333 17.13 5.66 -1.29
CA VAL A 333 15.75 5.81 -0.79
C VAL A 333 15.75 5.66 0.72
N THR A 334 15.07 6.56 1.41
CA THR A 334 14.78 6.47 2.83
C THR A 334 13.27 6.44 3.03
N SER A 335 12.82 5.68 4.03
CA SER A 335 11.40 5.64 4.39
C SER A 335 11.22 5.64 5.91
N THR A 336 10.25 6.43 6.36
CA THR A 336 9.75 6.40 7.74
C THR A 336 8.44 5.63 7.87
N GLY A 337 7.86 5.22 6.73
CA GLY A 337 6.56 4.56 6.67
C GLY A 337 6.61 3.11 7.15
N ARG A 338 5.52 2.67 7.78
CA ARG A 338 5.33 1.27 8.21
C ARG A 338 4.34 0.50 7.32
N SER A 339 3.82 1.16 6.27
CA SER A 339 2.70 0.66 5.46
C SER A 339 3.08 0.55 3.98
N ASP A 340 2.56 -0.50 3.35
CA ASP A 340 2.81 -0.83 1.96
C ASP A 340 1.86 -0.05 1.02
N PHE A 341 2.25 1.18 0.70
CA PHE A 341 1.50 2.03 -0.22
C PHE A 341 1.77 1.68 -1.68
N HIS A 342 0.72 1.70 -2.50
CA HIS A 342 0.80 1.54 -3.95
C HIS A 342 0.31 2.82 -4.62
N LEU A 343 0.96 3.26 -5.70
CA LEU A 343 0.43 4.40 -6.48
C LEU A 343 -0.97 4.12 -7.04
N SER A 344 -1.31 2.84 -7.25
CA SER A 344 -2.63 2.37 -7.68
C SER A 344 -3.67 2.29 -6.57
N ASP A 345 -3.32 2.59 -5.30
CA ASP A 345 -4.31 2.59 -4.22
C ASP A 345 -5.45 3.57 -4.58
N PRO A 346 -6.72 3.12 -4.56
CA PRO A 346 -7.85 3.93 -5.02
C PRO A 346 -8.03 5.14 -4.11
N ILE A 347 -8.59 6.22 -4.64
CA ILE A 347 -9.01 7.35 -3.81
C ILE A 347 -10.28 6.91 -3.06
N GLN A 348 -10.36 7.22 -1.76
CA GLN A 348 -11.55 6.92 -0.95
C GLN A 348 -12.81 7.50 -1.61
N PRO A 349 -13.94 6.77 -1.66
CA PRO A 349 -15.21 7.34 -2.10
C PRO A 349 -15.58 8.50 -1.17
N LEU A 350 -16.05 9.61 -1.77
CA LEU A 350 -16.53 10.80 -1.04
C LEU A 350 -17.71 10.49 -0.12
#